data_AF-A0AAQ4PET8-F1
#
_entry.id   AF-A0AAQ4PET8-F1
#
_cell.length_a   1.000
_cell.length_b   1.000
_cell.length_c   1.000
_cell.angle_alpha   90.00
_cell.angle_beta   90.00
_cell.angle_gamma   90.00
#
_symmetry.space_group_name_H-M   'P 1'
#
loop_
_entity.id
_entity.type
_entity.pdbx_description
1 polymer ?
#
loop_
_entity_poly.entity_id
_entity_poly.type
_entity_poly.pdbx_seq_one_letter_code
_entity_poly.pdbx_strand_id
1 'polypeptide(L)'
;ENTKKPRLHCRVLDHIVRFILHIPSEERDNAIRVCFQIELAHWFYLDFCMQNTPGAPHSIFLDRCKLFHHCPFLLPHGEDVQKILEQWKEYKMGVPTFGAIILDEALENALLVQGYLAKSGWGFPKGKVNEDEAPHDCAVREVLEETGFDIKNRISKDRYIEQKITDQLVRLYIIPGVSKDTKFNPKTRKEIRNIEWFPIEKLPCHRNDMTPKSKLGLAPNRFFMAIPFIRCVCVRH
;
A
#
# COMPACT_ATOMS: atom_id res chain seq x y z
N GLU A 1 11.02 -36.58 -19.70
CA GLU A 1 11.00 -35.97 -18.35
C GLU A 1 10.21 -34.66 -18.38
N ASN A 2 8.95 -34.61 -17.91
CA ASN A 2 8.28 -33.31 -17.72
C ASN A 2 7.03 -33.36 -16.79
N THR A 3 7.11 -34.07 -15.65
CA THR A 3 5.96 -34.31 -14.76
C THR A 3 6.02 -33.59 -13.39
N LYS A 4 6.79 -32.51 -13.25
CA LYS A 4 6.88 -31.74 -11.97
C LYS A 4 5.99 -30.48 -11.87
N LYS A 5 5.27 -30.08 -12.92
CA LYS A 5 4.41 -28.87 -12.90
C LYS A 5 3.09 -28.96 -12.09
N PRO A 6 2.34 -30.08 -12.04
CA PRO A 6 1.03 -30.10 -11.36
C PRO A 6 1.12 -30.05 -9.83
N ARG A 7 2.20 -30.61 -9.26
CA ARG A 7 2.35 -30.77 -7.80
C ARG A 7 2.66 -29.47 -7.07
N LEU A 8 3.30 -28.51 -7.74
CA LEU A 8 3.62 -27.21 -7.14
C LEU A 8 2.36 -26.34 -7.00
N HIS A 9 1.50 -26.35 -8.02
CA HIS A 9 0.24 -25.61 -8.03
C HIS A 9 -0.70 -26.04 -6.88
N CYS A 10 -0.75 -27.34 -6.60
CA CYS A 10 -1.57 -27.91 -5.52
C CYS A 10 -1.08 -27.50 -4.12
N ARG A 11 0.24 -27.51 -3.87
CA ARG A 11 0.80 -27.15 -2.55
C ARG A 11 0.62 -25.68 -2.19
N VAL A 12 0.65 -24.79 -3.20
CA VAL A 12 0.42 -23.35 -3.01
C VAL A 12 -1.02 -23.07 -2.67
N LEU A 13 -1.95 -23.70 -3.41
CA LEU A 13 -3.37 -23.65 -3.11
C LEU A 13 -3.66 -24.18 -1.71
N ASP A 14 -3.03 -25.28 -1.26
CA ASP A 14 -3.20 -25.80 0.10
C ASP A 14 -2.78 -24.82 1.20
N HIS A 15 -1.71 -24.04 1.01
CA HIS A 15 -1.29 -23.02 1.99
C HIS A 15 -2.25 -21.83 2.04
N ILE A 16 -2.77 -21.44 0.88
CA ILE A 16 -3.77 -20.38 0.76
C ILE A 16 -5.11 -20.84 1.34
N VAL A 17 -5.53 -22.06 1.05
CA VAL A 17 -6.70 -22.72 1.62
C VAL A 17 -6.56 -22.83 3.13
N ARG A 18 -5.39 -23.16 3.67
CA ARG A 18 -5.16 -23.13 5.13
C ARG A 18 -5.35 -21.73 5.71
N PHE A 19 -4.85 -20.68 5.05
CA PHE A 19 -5.11 -19.29 5.48
C PHE A 19 -6.61 -18.98 5.50
N ILE A 20 -7.31 -19.41 4.45
CA ILE A 20 -8.75 -19.20 4.27
C ILE A 20 -9.60 -20.02 5.26
N LEU A 21 -9.19 -21.24 5.61
CA LEU A 21 -9.92 -22.10 6.55
C LEU A 21 -9.88 -21.60 8.00
N HIS A 22 -8.85 -20.82 8.36
CA HIS A 22 -8.73 -20.18 9.67
C HIS A 22 -9.46 -18.83 9.74
N ILE A 23 -10.09 -18.38 8.66
CA ILE A 23 -10.95 -17.19 8.69
C ILE A 23 -12.13 -17.47 9.64
N PRO A 24 -12.37 -16.61 10.66
CA PRO A 24 -13.54 -16.70 11.54
C PRO A 24 -14.83 -16.81 10.72
N SER A 25 -15.83 -17.53 11.22
CA SER A 25 -17.09 -17.73 10.49
C SER A 25 -17.76 -16.41 10.10
N GLU A 26 -17.67 -15.40 10.96
CA GLU A 26 -18.21 -14.04 10.74
C GLU A 26 -17.57 -13.33 9.53
N GLU A 27 -16.27 -13.52 9.29
CA GLU A 27 -15.57 -12.96 8.12
C GLU A 27 -15.80 -13.78 6.85
N ARG A 28 -16.09 -15.08 6.99
CA ARG A 28 -16.30 -15.99 5.85
C ARG A 28 -17.61 -15.72 5.12
N ASP A 29 -18.62 -15.25 5.85
CA ASP A 29 -19.93 -14.90 5.29
C ASP A 29 -19.89 -13.56 4.51
N ASN A 30 -18.78 -12.83 4.58
CA ASN A 30 -18.56 -11.60 3.83
C ASN A 30 -17.54 -11.81 2.71
N ALA A 31 -18.02 -11.94 1.47
CA ALA A 31 -17.19 -12.16 0.29
C ALA A 31 -16.08 -11.09 0.08
N ILE A 32 -16.31 -9.85 0.54
CA ILE A 32 -15.33 -8.75 0.50
C ILE A 32 -14.19 -9.01 1.48
N ARG A 33 -14.49 -9.51 2.69
CA ARG A 33 -13.48 -9.88 3.70
C ARG A 33 -12.65 -11.06 3.24
N VAL A 34 -13.29 -12.07 2.66
CA VAL A 34 -12.61 -13.20 2.01
C VAL A 34 -11.63 -12.70 0.93
N CYS A 35 -12.00 -11.71 0.12
CA CYS A 35 -11.10 -11.12 -0.89
C CYS A 35 -9.85 -10.45 -0.30
N PHE A 36 -9.92 -9.86 0.91
CA PHE A 36 -8.74 -9.32 1.61
C PHE A 36 -7.83 -10.44 2.11
N GLN A 37 -8.39 -11.49 2.69
CA GLN A 37 -7.62 -12.65 3.17
C GLN A 37 -6.91 -13.37 2.02
N ILE A 38 -7.58 -13.49 0.87
CA ILE A 38 -6.98 -14.00 -0.37
C ILE A 38 -5.77 -13.15 -0.80
N GLU A 39 -5.88 -11.83 -0.70
CA GLU A 39 -4.79 -10.91 -1.05
C GLU A 39 -3.61 -11.02 -0.08
N LEU A 40 -3.86 -11.11 1.22
CA LEU A 40 -2.82 -11.34 2.22
C LEU A 40 -2.10 -12.67 1.98
N ALA A 41 -2.85 -13.74 1.73
CA ALA A 41 -2.28 -15.04 1.41
C ALA A 41 -1.42 -15.00 0.13
N HIS A 42 -1.82 -14.19 -0.86
CA HIS A 42 -1.04 -13.95 -2.07
C HIS A 42 0.28 -13.22 -1.77
N TRP A 43 0.27 -12.14 -0.99
CA TRP A 43 1.50 -11.44 -0.60
C TRP A 43 2.44 -12.33 0.22
N PHE A 44 1.90 -13.09 1.17
CA PHE A 44 2.66 -14.08 1.92
C PHE A 44 3.34 -15.10 1.01
N TYR A 45 2.62 -15.62 0.00
CA TYR A 45 3.20 -16.53 -0.98
C TYR A 45 4.35 -15.91 -1.79
N LEU A 46 4.20 -14.66 -2.25
CA LEU A 46 5.23 -13.94 -3.01
C LEU A 46 6.48 -13.66 -2.17
N ASP A 47 6.29 -13.39 -0.88
CA ASP A 47 7.37 -13.00 0.04
C ASP A 47 8.13 -14.18 0.62
N PHE A 48 7.44 -15.28 0.93
CA PHE A 48 8.02 -16.41 1.66
C PHE A 48 8.15 -17.69 0.83
N CYS A 49 7.21 -17.98 -0.09
CA CYS A 49 7.21 -19.25 -0.82
C CYS A 49 7.98 -19.18 -2.14
N MET A 50 7.85 -18.08 -2.89
CA MET A 50 8.55 -17.92 -4.19
C MET A 50 10.08 -17.85 -4.06
N GLN A 51 10.61 -17.40 -2.90
CA GLN A 51 12.06 -17.35 -2.67
C GLN A 51 12.69 -18.76 -2.62
N ASN A 52 11.91 -19.76 -2.21
CA ASN A 52 12.39 -21.11 -1.94
C ASN A 52 12.17 -22.09 -3.10
N THR A 53 11.61 -21.65 -4.23
CA THR A 53 11.33 -22.52 -5.38
C THR A 53 11.70 -21.88 -6.72
N PRO A 54 12.91 -22.16 -7.26
CA PRO A 54 13.29 -21.74 -8.60
C PRO A 54 12.32 -22.31 -9.66
N GLY A 55 11.70 -21.44 -10.46
CA GLY A 55 10.78 -21.84 -11.54
C GLY A 55 9.29 -21.86 -11.19
N ALA A 56 8.89 -21.40 -10.01
CA ALA A 56 7.49 -21.13 -9.71
C ALA A 56 6.95 -20.03 -10.65
N PRO A 57 5.80 -20.23 -11.33
CA PRO A 57 5.28 -19.21 -12.22
C PRO A 57 4.94 -17.94 -11.43
N HIS A 58 5.49 -16.79 -11.87
CA HIS A 58 5.16 -15.47 -11.34
C HIS A 58 3.66 -15.11 -11.45
N SER A 59 2.89 -15.85 -12.26
CA SER A 59 1.59 -15.44 -12.76
C SER A 59 0.39 -16.26 -12.28
N ILE A 60 0.56 -17.24 -11.37
CA ILE A 60 -0.55 -18.16 -11.00
C ILE A 60 -1.78 -17.41 -10.45
N PHE A 61 -1.62 -16.19 -9.91
CA PHE A 61 -2.67 -15.50 -9.15
C PHE A 61 -3.29 -14.27 -9.81
N LEU A 62 -2.90 -13.91 -11.04
CA LEU A 62 -3.55 -12.82 -11.76
C LEU A 62 -5.01 -13.12 -12.12
N ASP A 63 -5.41 -14.38 -11.99
CA ASP A 63 -6.77 -14.84 -12.23
C ASP A 63 -7.45 -15.16 -10.90
N ARG A 64 -7.80 -14.11 -10.14
CA ARG A 64 -8.49 -14.22 -8.83
C ARG A 64 -9.76 -15.05 -8.93
N CYS A 65 -10.37 -15.11 -10.13
CA CYS A 65 -11.48 -15.97 -10.45
C CYS A 65 -11.14 -17.46 -10.28
N LYS A 66 -9.94 -17.91 -10.66
CA LYS A 66 -9.54 -19.33 -10.54
C LYS A 66 -9.45 -19.80 -9.09
N LEU A 67 -9.13 -18.91 -8.15
CA LEU A 67 -9.09 -19.30 -6.73
C LEU A 67 -10.48 -19.63 -6.19
N PHE A 68 -11.49 -18.84 -6.55
CA PHE A 68 -12.89 -19.11 -6.20
C PHE A 68 -13.39 -20.43 -6.81
N HIS A 69 -12.94 -20.78 -8.02
CA HIS A 69 -13.22 -22.10 -8.61
C HIS A 69 -12.57 -23.26 -7.84
N HIS A 70 -11.40 -23.05 -7.23
CA HIS A 70 -10.72 -24.04 -6.40
C HIS A 70 -11.28 -24.14 -4.98
N CYS A 71 -12.02 -23.13 -4.52
CA CYS A 71 -12.65 -23.09 -3.20
C CYS A 71 -14.16 -22.79 -3.31
N PRO A 72 -14.98 -23.71 -3.85
CA PRO A 72 -16.41 -23.46 -4.08
C PRO A 72 -17.19 -23.11 -2.80
N PHE A 73 -16.70 -23.58 -1.64
CA PHE A 73 -17.30 -23.27 -0.34
C PHE A 73 -17.20 -21.78 0.05
N LEU A 74 -16.38 -20.99 -0.64
CA LEU A 74 -16.32 -19.53 -0.48
C LEU A 74 -17.45 -18.79 -1.20
N LEU A 75 -18.17 -19.48 -2.10
CA LEU A 75 -19.34 -18.97 -2.82
C LEU A 75 -20.48 -19.98 -2.71
N PRO A 76 -21.00 -20.23 -1.49
CA PRO A 76 -21.98 -21.29 -1.25
C PRO A 76 -23.26 -21.14 -2.08
N HIS A 77 -23.58 -19.93 -2.55
CA HIS A 77 -24.80 -19.61 -3.32
C HIS A 77 -24.56 -19.43 -4.83
N GLY A 78 -23.35 -19.72 -5.34
CA GLY A 78 -23.04 -19.54 -6.78
C GLY A 78 -23.01 -18.08 -7.23
N GLU A 79 -22.58 -17.19 -6.35
CA GLU A 79 -22.48 -15.75 -6.59
C GLU A 79 -21.52 -15.43 -7.75
N ASP A 80 -21.80 -14.33 -8.45
CA ASP A 80 -20.96 -13.85 -9.55
C ASP A 80 -19.63 -13.30 -9.01
N VAL A 81 -18.57 -14.10 -9.20
CA VAL A 81 -17.19 -13.77 -8.81
C VAL A 81 -16.74 -12.42 -9.36
N GLN A 82 -17.11 -12.10 -10.60
CA GLN A 82 -16.69 -10.87 -11.25
C GLN A 82 -17.32 -9.66 -10.55
N LYS A 83 -18.61 -9.76 -10.24
CA LYS A 83 -19.34 -8.73 -9.49
C LYS A 83 -18.77 -8.53 -8.08
N ILE A 84 -18.44 -9.62 -7.38
CA ILE A 84 -17.78 -9.56 -6.06
C ILE A 84 -16.43 -8.86 -6.16
N LEU A 85 -15.63 -9.19 -7.18
CA LEU A 85 -14.33 -8.56 -7.41
C LEU A 85 -14.44 -7.07 -7.73
N GLU A 86 -15.48 -6.66 -8.46
CA GLU A 86 -15.79 -5.25 -8.74
C GLU A 86 -16.19 -4.52 -7.45
N GLN A 87 -17.13 -5.07 -6.68
CA GLN A 87 -17.54 -4.52 -5.38
C GLN A 87 -16.36 -4.44 -4.40
N TRP A 88 -15.50 -5.46 -4.36
CA TRP A 88 -14.29 -5.44 -3.53
C TRP A 88 -13.31 -4.37 -3.98
N LYS A 89 -13.12 -4.18 -5.29
CA LYS A 89 -12.28 -3.07 -5.81
C LYS A 89 -12.86 -1.72 -5.41
N GLU A 90 -14.16 -1.50 -5.58
CA GLU A 90 -14.84 -0.26 -5.20
C GLU A 90 -14.71 0.01 -3.71
N TYR A 91 -15.02 -0.97 -2.87
CA TYR A 91 -14.84 -0.89 -1.42
C TYR A 91 -13.39 -0.54 -1.08
N LYS A 92 -12.44 -1.28 -1.66
CA LYS A 92 -11.01 -1.10 -1.42
C LYS A 92 -10.51 0.27 -1.87
N MET A 93 -11.12 0.90 -2.88
CA MET A 93 -10.78 2.27 -3.29
C MET A 93 -11.27 3.31 -2.27
N GLY A 94 -12.41 3.06 -1.61
CA GLY A 94 -12.98 3.96 -0.60
C GLY A 94 -12.32 3.88 0.78
N VAL A 95 -11.58 2.81 1.09
CA VAL A 95 -10.94 2.64 2.40
C VAL A 95 -10.03 3.83 2.72
N PRO A 96 -10.24 4.54 3.85
CA PRO A 96 -9.41 5.66 4.26
C PRO A 96 -7.94 5.26 4.37
N THR A 97 -7.07 6.22 4.04
CA THR A 97 -5.63 6.04 4.20
C THR A 97 -5.04 7.07 5.15
N PHE A 98 -4.14 6.60 6.00
CA PHE A 98 -3.46 7.40 7.00
C PHE A 98 -1.94 7.24 6.85
N GLY A 99 -1.21 8.31 7.08
CA GLY A 99 0.23 8.33 6.92
C GLY A 99 0.85 9.63 7.43
N ALA A 100 2.05 9.97 6.94
CA ALA A 100 2.78 11.13 7.42
C ALA A 100 3.48 11.94 6.32
N ILE A 101 3.53 13.24 6.54
CA ILE A 101 4.45 14.18 5.88
C ILE A 101 5.63 14.36 6.83
N ILE A 102 6.71 13.65 6.55
CA ILE A 102 7.95 13.73 7.34
C ILE A 102 8.82 14.84 6.75
N LEU A 103 9.17 15.82 7.58
CA LEU A 103 9.99 16.96 7.21
C LEU A 103 11.34 16.92 7.90
N ASP A 104 12.36 17.43 7.23
CA ASP A 104 13.71 17.55 7.80
C ASP A 104 13.79 18.63 8.90
N GLU A 105 14.96 18.77 9.51
CA GLU A 105 15.21 19.75 10.58
C GLU A 105 15.03 21.20 10.11
N ALA A 106 15.38 21.48 8.85
CA ALA A 106 15.20 22.80 8.24
C ALA A 106 13.78 23.06 7.72
N LEU A 107 12.93 22.02 7.70
CA LEU A 107 11.59 22.04 7.08
C LEU A 107 11.60 22.40 5.59
N GLU A 108 12.71 22.14 4.90
CA GLU A 108 12.89 22.42 3.48
C GLU A 108 12.67 21.16 2.62
N ASN A 109 12.75 19.97 3.23
CA ASN A 109 12.71 18.70 2.52
C ASN A 109 11.65 17.79 3.12
N ALA A 110 10.93 17.08 2.25
CA ALA A 110 9.94 16.10 2.63
C ALA A 110 10.36 14.69 2.18
N LEU A 111 10.13 13.70 3.04
CA LEU A 111 10.41 12.30 2.73
C LEU A 111 9.29 11.72 1.86
N LEU A 112 9.66 11.14 0.71
CA LEU A 112 8.75 10.42 -0.17
C LEU A 112 9.22 8.99 -0.39
N VAL A 113 8.26 8.10 -0.59
CA VAL A 113 8.47 6.69 -0.91
C VAL A 113 8.01 6.40 -2.34
N GLN A 114 8.68 5.44 -2.99
CA GLN A 114 8.32 4.94 -4.32
C GLN A 114 7.99 3.45 -4.24
N GLY A 115 6.79 3.08 -4.69
CA GLY A 115 6.37 1.68 -4.73
C GLY A 115 7.02 0.86 -5.87
N TYR A 116 7.18 -0.44 -5.67
CA TYR A 116 7.74 -1.35 -6.69
C TYR A 116 6.84 -1.53 -7.92
N LEU A 117 5.52 -1.62 -7.73
CA LEU A 117 4.55 -1.79 -8.82
C LEU A 117 4.24 -0.47 -9.54
N ALA A 118 4.13 0.61 -8.78
CA ALA A 118 4.04 1.97 -9.28
C ALA A 118 5.45 2.53 -9.55
N LYS A 119 6.20 1.88 -10.46
CA LYS A 119 7.64 2.08 -10.73
C LYS A 119 8.10 3.54 -10.90
N SER A 120 7.18 4.46 -11.18
CA SER A 120 7.44 5.88 -11.41
C SER A 120 6.80 6.80 -10.37
N GLY A 121 5.90 6.31 -9.51
CA GLY A 121 5.12 7.14 -8.59
C GLY A 121 5.83 7.36 -7.25
N TRP A 122 6.01 8.61 -6.87
CA TRP A 122 6.43 9.06 -5.55
C TRP A 122 5.24 9.58 -4.76
N GLY A 123 5.19 9.23 -3.48
CA GLY A 123 4.13 9.67 -2.57
C GLY A 123 4.61 9.73 -1.13
N PHE A 124 3.79 10.35 -0.28
CA PHE A 124 4.01 10.28 1.16
C PHE A 124 3.74 8.86 1.68
N PRO A 125 4.50 8.41 2.69
CA PRO A 125 4.27 7.11 3.29
C PRO A 125 2.90 7.07 3.96
N LYS A 126 2.06 6.11 3.54
CA LYS A 126 0.67 5.96 3.98
C LYS A 126 0.10 4.64 3.49
N GLY A 127 -0.86 4.11 4.23
CA GLY A 127 -1.67 2.98 3.76
C GLY A 127 -3.03 2.94 4.42
N LYS A 128 -3.69 1.79 4.32
CA LYS A 128 -5.12 1.67 4.62
C LYS A 128 -5.34 1.37 6.08
N VAL A 129 -6.39 1.98 6.62
CA VAL A 129 -6.82 1.70 8.00
C VAL A 129 -7.36 0.28 8.13
N ASN A 130 -6.95 -0.40 9.20
CA ASN A 130 -7.54 -1.67 9.59
C ASN A 130 -8.86 -1.47 10.35
N GLU A 131 -9.62 -2.54 10.52
CA GLU A 131 -10.82 -2.51 11.35
C GLU A 131 -10.48 -2.16 12.80
N ASP A 132 -11.28 -1.28 13.40
CA ASP A 132 -11.09 -0.75 14.76
C ASP A 132 -9.74 -0.06 15.04
N GLU A 133 -8.98 0.28 13.99
CA GLU A 133 -7.70 0.97 14.11
C GLU A 133 -7.89 2.50 14.12
N ALA A 134 -7.34 3.17 15.13
CA ALA A 134 -7.42 4.63 15.19
C ALA A 134 -6.55 5.27 14.08
N PRO A 135 -6.97 6.41 13.51
CA PRO A 135 -6.25 7.05 12.40
C PRO A 135 -4.76 7.33 12.62
N HIS A 136 -4.38 7.68 13.85
CA HIS A 136 -2.99 7.98 14.21
C HIS A 136 -2.16 6.70 14.39
N ASP A 137 -2.77 5.63 14.93
CA ASP A 137 -2.11 4.33 15.07
C ASP A 137 -1.87 3.70 13.69
N CYS A 138 -2.84 3.81 12.78
CA CYS A 138 -2.65 3.44 11.37
C CYS A 138 -1.47 4.20 10.74
N ALA A 139 -1.42 5.53 10.89
CA ALA A 139 -0.30 6.31 10.35
C ALA A 139 1.06 5.88 10.93
N VAL A 140 1.13 5.57 12.23
CA VAL A 140 2.35 5.06 12.87
C VAL A 140 2.77 3.72 12.27
N ARG A 141 1.82 2.77 12.14
CA ARG A 141 2.07 1.44 11.57
C ARG A 141 2.56 1.53 10.13
N GLU A 142 1.84 2.25 9.28
CA GLU A 142 2.15 2.38 7.84
C GLU A 142 3.51 3.02 7.61
N VAL A 143 3.84 4.10 8.34
CA VAL A 143 5.14 4.77 8.23
C VAL A 143 6.26 3.83 8.71
N LEU A 144 6.05 3.08 9.78
CA LEU A 144 7.01 2.10 10.27
C LEU A 144 7.21 0.93 9.30
N GLU A 145 6.16 0.48 8.63
CA GLU A 145 6.18 -0.58 7.63
C GLU A 145 6.93 -0.14 6.36
N GLU A 146 6.58 1.01 5.81
CA GLU A 146 7.12 1.52 4.54
C GLU A 146 8.50 2.17 4.66
N THR A 147 8.86 2.69 5.84
CA THR A 147 10.13 3.43 6.02
C THR A 147 11.04 2.89 7.11
N GLY A 148 10.54 2.04 8.00
CA GLY A 148 11.27 1.58 9.19
C GLY A 148 11.40 2.63 10.29
N PHE A 149 10.86 3.83 10.11
CA PHE A 149 10.95 4.92 11.08
C PHE A 149 9.71 4.97 11.99
N ASP A 150 9.92 5.01 13.29
CA ASP A 150 8.84 5.09 14.28
C ASP A 150 8.50 6.55 14.60
N ILE A 151 7.26 6.94 14.29
CA ILE A 151 6.72 8.29 14.55
C ILE A 151 5.82 8.37 15.79
N LYS A 152 5.66 7.28 16.55
CA LYS A 152 4.71 7.19 17.68
C LYS A 152 4.88 8.32 18.72
N ASN A 153 6.12 8.70 19.00
CA ASN A 153 6.42 9.76 19.97
C ASN A 153 6.52 11.16 19.35
N ARG A 154 6.30 11.28 18.03
CA ARG A 154 6.40 12.54 17.28
C ARG A 154 5.06 12.98 16.70
N ILE A 155 4.11 12.06 16.56
CA ILE A 155 2.79 12.33 15.99
C ILE A 155 1.93 13.15 16.95
N SER A 156 1.24 14.14 16.40
CA SER A 156 0.24 14.94 17.12
C SER A 156 -1.12 14.72 16.47
N LYS A 157 -2.13 14.37 17.28
CA LYS A 157 -3.48 14.03 16.81
C LYS A 157 -4.18 15.19 16.11
N ASP A 158 -3.77 16.42 16.40
CA ASP A 158 -4.38 17.66 15.88
C ASP A 158 -3.59 18.26 14.70
N ARG A 159 -2.39 17.74 14.40
CA ARG A 159 -1.52 18.27 13.35
C ARG A 159 -1.49 17.38 12.12
N TYR A 160 -2.51 17.51 11.29
CA TYR A 160 -2.62 16.78 10.03
C TYR A 160 -3.16 17.64 8.89
N ILE A 161 -2.98 17.14 7.67
CA ILE A 161 -3.67 17.61 6.47
C ILE A 161 -4.57 16.47 6.00
N GLU A 162 -5.84 16.75 5.81
CA GLU A 162 -6.84 15.79 5.34
C GLU A 162 -7.46 16.26 4.04
N GLN A 163 -7.57 15.35 3.08
CA GLN A 163 -8.20 15.60 1.79
C GLN A 163 -8.97 14.37 1.33
N LYS A 164 -10.05 14.62 0.60
CA LYS A 164 -10.83 13.58 -0.08
C LYS A 164 -10.42 13.54 -1.55
N ILE A 165 -9.78 12.44 -1.98
CA ILE A 165 -9.28 12.25 -3.35
C ILE A 165 -10.04 11.07 -3.97
N THR A 166 -10.84 11.32 -4.99
CA THR A 166 -11.60 10.27 -5.69
C THR A 166 -12.38 9.38 -4.71
N ASP A 167 -13.16 10.01 -3.84
CA ASP A 167 -13.91 9.39 -2.72
C ASP A 167 -13.10 8.73 -1.59
N GLN A 168 -11.79 8.61 -1.72
CA GLN A 168 -10.93 8.14 -0.64
C GLN A 168 -10.59 9.27 0.32
N LEU A 169 -10.82 9.07 1.63
CA LEU A 169 -10.30 9.96 2.66
C LEU A 169 -8.80 9.68 2.85
N VAL A 170 -7.99 10.71 2.75
CA VAL A 170 -6.54 10.63 2.94
C VAL A 170 -6.12 11.67 3.96
N ARG A 171 -5.54 11.23 5.07
CA ARG A 171 -5.04 12.12 6.13
C ARG A 171 -3.57 11.84 6.41
N LEU A 172 -2.76 12.90 6.34
CA LEU A 172 -1.32 12.84 6.57
C LEU A 172 -0.95 13.71 7.78
N TYR A 173 -0.32 13.11 8.78
CA TYR A 173 0.18 13.82 9.97
C TYR A 173 1.50 14.52 9.66
N ILE A 174 1.70 15.72 10.21
CA ILE A 174 2.92 16.50 9.98
C ILE A 174 3.96 16.14 11.04
N ILE A 175 5.10 15.59 10.61
CA ILE A 175 6.19 15.13 11.47
C ILE A 175 7.46 15.95 11.17
N PRO A 176 7.69 17.08 11.85
CA PRO A 176 8.87 17.92 11.64
C PRO A 176 10.11 17.39 12.37
N GLY A 177 11.29 17.90 12.00
CA GLY A 177 12.51 17.73 12.80
C GLY A 177 13.13 16.33 12.71
N VAL A 178 13.02 15.68 11.55
CA VAL A 178 13.69 14.39 11.32
C VAL A 178 15.04 14.64 10.67
N SER A 179 16.12 14.13 11.28
CA SER A 179 17.47 14.28 10.72
C SER A 179 17.58 13.59 9.35
N LYS A 180 18.24 14.23 8.40
CA LYS A 180 18.51 13.63 7.07
C LYS A 180 19.39 12.39 7.14
N ASP A 181 20.19 12.25 8.20
CA ASP A 181 21.06 11.10 8.43
C ASP A 181 20.30 9.85 8.92
N THR A 182 19.02 10.01 9.25
CA THR A 182 18.12 8.91 9.62
C THR A 182 18.14 7.83 8.55
N LYS A 183 18.44 6.61 8.96
CA LYS A 183 18.43 5.45 8.05
C LYS A 183 17.02 4.90 7.95
N PHE A 184 16.42 5.09 6.77
CA PHE A 184 15.14 4.48 6.43
C PHE A 184 15.37 3.12 5.80
N ASN A 185 14.69 2.11 6.32
CA ASN A 185 14.73 0.74 5.79
C ASN A 185 13.32 0.13 5.87
N PRO A 186 12.64 -0.09 4.73
CA PRO A 186 11.30 -0.67 4.72
C PRO A 186 11.32 -2.05 5.40
N LYS A 187 10.29 -2.32 6.20
CA LYS A 187 10.10 -3.64 6.80
C LYS A 187 9.40 -4.60 5.84
N THR A 188 8.56 -4.08 4.95
CA THR A 188 7.84 -4.86 3.96
C THR A 188 8.73 -5.18 2.75
N ARG A 189 8.67 -6.43 2.28
CA ARG A 189 9.48 -6.90 1.17
C ARG A 189 8.79 -6.54 -0.14
N LYS A 190 9.54 -6.01 -1.11
CA LYS A 190 9.07 -5.72 -2.48
C LYS A 190 7.88 -4.75 -2.58
N GLU A 191 7.61 -3.97 -1.54
CA GLU A 191 6.58 -2.93 -1.55
C GLU A 191 7.18 -1.56 -1.90
N ILE A 192 8.21 -1.14 -1.15
CA ILE A 192 8.91 0.13 -1.36
C ILE A 192 10.27 -0.11 -2.03
N ARG A 193 10.46 0.54 -3.19
CA ARG A 193 11.67 0.46 -4.00
C ARG A 193 12.72 1.47 -3.58
N ASN A 194 12.30 2.71 -3.37
CA ASN A 194 13.17 3.82 -3.02
C ASN A 194 12.51 4.70 -1.96
N ILE A 195 13.32 5.31 -1.12
CA ILE A 195 12.94 6.30 -0.11
C ILE A 195 13.94 7.44 -0.23
N GLU A 196 13.47 8.65 -0.50
CA GLU A 196 14.33 9.79 -0.77
C GLU A 196 13.76 11.08 -0.19
N TRP A 197 14.65 12.00 0.14
CA TRP A 197 14.31 13.37 0.53
C TRP A 197 14.12 14.24 -0.71
N PHE A 198 13.02 14.96 -0.78
CA PHE A 198 12.73 15.90 -1.86
C PHE A 198 12.60 17.33 -1.33
N PRO A 199 13.28 18.31 -1.91
CA PRO A 199 13.08 19.72 -1.57
C PRO A 199 11.64 20.13 -1.88
N ILE A 200 10.95 20.70 -0.89
CA ILE A 200 9.54 21.08 -0.97
C ILE A 200 9.30 22.05 -2.12
N GLU A 201 10.19 23.03 -2.31
CA GLU A 201 10.14 24.01 -3.41
C GLU A 201 10.26 23.40 -4.81
N LYS A 202 10.76 22.17 -4.92
CA LYS A 202 10.94 21.46 -6.20
C LYS A 202 9.80 20.49 -6.49
N LEU A 203 8.89 20.28 -5.52
CA LEU A 203 7.73 19.41 -5.69
C LEU A 203 6.62 20.15 -6.46
N PRO A 204 5.84 19.44 -7.30
CA PRO A 204 4.81 20.09 -8.12
C PRO A 204 3.64 20.55 -7.26
N CYS A 205 3.18 21.78 -7.46
CA CYS A 205 2.01 22.33 -6.78
C CYS A 205 0.68 22.00 -7.50
N HIS A 206 0.73 21.57 -8.77
CA HIS A 206 -0.41 21.15 -9.56
C HIS A 206 0.00 20.17 -10.69
N ARG A 207 -0.96 19.47 -11.30
CA ARG A 207 -0.71 18.38 -12.26
C ARG A 207 0.10 18.78 -13.51
N ASN A 208 0.04 20.05 -13.90
CA ASN A 208 0.73 20.59 -15.08
C ASN A 208 2.01 21.36 -14.69
N ASP A 209 2.38 21.35 -13.41
CA ASP A 209 3.54 22.06 -12.92
C ASP A 209 4.82 21.37 -13.40
N MET A 210 5.55 22.02 -14.30
CA MET A 210 6.76 21.47 -14.90
C MET A 210 8.02 21.64 -14.03
N THR A 211 7.91 22.26 -12.84
CA THR A 211 9.02 22.46 -11.90
C THR A 211 9.81 21.17 -11.60
N PRO A 212 9.16 20.00 -11.38
CA PRO A 212 9.89 18.75 -11.16
C PRO A 212 10.63 18.27 -12.40
N LYS A 213 10.10 18.56 -13.61
CA LYS A 213 10.75 18.16 -14.86
C LYS A 213 12.01 18.97 -15.09
N SER A 214 11.97 20.26 -14.79
CA SER A 214 13.10 21.17 -14.97
C SER A 214 14.15 21.04 -13.86
N LYS A 215 13.74 20.83 -12.60
CA LYS A 215 14.65 20.85 -11.43
C LYS A 215 15.03 19.47 -10.90
N LEU A 216 14.24 18.42 -11.16
CA LEU A 216 14.48 17.05 -10.70
C LEU A 216 14.59 16.04 -11.85
N GLY A 217 14.35 16.45 -13.10
CA GLY A 217 14.31 15.55 -14.25
C GLY A 217 13.13 14.56 -14.23
N LEU A 218 12.14 14.78 -13.36
CA LEU A 218 11.02 13.86 -13.14
C LEU A 218 9.73 14.46 -13.70
N ALA A 219 8.95 13.65 -14.41
CA ALA A 219 7.67 14.11 -14.93
C ALA A 219 6.68 14.38 -13.78
N PRO A 220 5.84 15.43 -13.84
CA PRO A 220 4.95 15.82 -12.74
C PRO A 220 3.91 14.75 -12.36
N ASN A 221 3.51 13.93 -13.35
CA ASN A 221 2.63 12.77 -13.15
C ASN A 221 3.20 11.73 -12.17
N ARG A 222 4.51 11.75 -11.91
CA ARG A 222 5.16 10.91 -10.90
C ARG A 222 4.79 11.29 -9.47
N PHE A 223 4.28 12.49 -9.21
CA PHE A 223 3.93 12.97 -7.87
C PHE A 223 2.43 13.13 -7.66
N PHE A 224 1.61 12.58 -8.55
CA PHE A 224 0.16 12.83 -8.62
C PHE A 224 -0.59 12.71 -7.29
N MET A 225 -0.21 11.71 -6.47
CA MET A 225 -0.83 11.45 -5.16
C MET A 225 -0.30 12.37 -4.04
N ALA A 226 0.86 13.00 -4.24
CA ALA A 226 1.46 13.94 -3.31
C ALA A 226 0.99 15.39 -3.58
N ILE A 227 0.69 15.74 -4.84
CA ILE A 227 0.34 17.11 -5.28
C ILE A 227 -0.73 17.78 -4.41
N PRO A 228 -1.86 17.11 -4.05
CA PRO A 228 -2.89 17.75 -3.25
C PRO A 228 -2.34 18.26 -1.91
N PHE A 229 -1.41 17.52 -1.31
CA PHE A 229 -0.84 17.82 0.00
C PHE A 229 0.32 18.81 -0.06
N ILE A 230 1.11 18.78 -1.14
CA ILE A 230 2.24 19.70 -1.36
C ILE A 230 1.76 21.16 -1.30
N ARG A 231 0.61 21.48 -1.90
CA ARG A 231 0.04 22.84 -1.83
C ARG A 231 -0.23 23.30 -0.40
N CYS A 232 -0.71 22.42 0.47
CA CYS A 232 -0.99 22.75 1.87
C CYS A 232 0.29 22.89 2.71
N VAL A 233 1.35 22.18 2.35
CA VAL A 233 2.68 22.29 2.97
C VAL A 233 3.35 23.60 2.56
N CYS A 234 3.34 23.95 1.27
CA CYS A 234 3.99 25.17 0.76
C CYS A 234 3.33 26.48 1.23
N VAL A 235 2.03 26.48 1.55
CA VAL A 235 1.29 27.70 1.97
C VAL A 235 1.42 27.98 3.48
N ARG A 236 1.86 27.00 4.27
CA ARG A 236 2.05 27.14 5.73
C ARG A 236 3.50 27.39 6.12
N HIS A 237 4.39 27.56 5.14
CA HIS A 237 5.76 28.00 5.28
C HIS A 237 5.90 29.49 4.99
#